data_AF-A0A015IEC6-F1
#
_entry.id   AF-A0A015IEC6-F1
#
_cell.length_a   1.000
_cell.length_b   1.000
_cell.length_c   1.000
_cell.angle_alpha   90.00
_cell.angle_beta   90.00
_cell.angle_gamma   90.00
#
_symmetry.space_group_name_H-M   'P 1'
#
loop_
_entity.id
_entity.type
_entity.pdbx_description
1 polymer ?
#
loop_
_entity_poly.entity_id
_entity_poly.type
_entity_poly.pdbx_seq_one_letter_code
_entity_poly.pdbx_strand_id
1 'polypeptide(L)'
;MINLDWFQSYDSTFYSIGVIYAAICNLPRDIRFKCENLLVLGLLPEPNEVSLHKINHYIAPIVNELELLWSEITLNRTFECQNGKNIRAALVLISCDIPTAQKICGHISALVSCHRCMKRANYEDHQHNFAGMEDMENWFITCDSTEHRRNALAWRSCNSTNSRKNFVSEKGVRWSELLRLPSNALLIFRNCEVDNEEDLDQRGCFNPERSKEDSRKNESIQNTG
;
A
#
# COMPACT_ATOMS: atom_id res chain seq x y z
N MET A 1 6.52 -4.46 1.63
CA MET A 1 6.24 -3.04 1.30
C MET A 1 6.22 -2.88 -0.21
N ILE A 2 5.30 -2.11 -0.78
CA ILE A 2 5.29 -1.75 -2.21
C ILE A 2 5.61 -0.26 -2.37
N ASN A 3 6.35 0.08 -3.42
CA ASN A 3 6.56 1.44 -3.89
C ASN A 3 6.25 1.48 -5.40
N LEU A 4 5.86 2.65 -5.86
CA LEU A 4 5.72 3.03 -7.24
C LEU A 4 6.37 4.39 -7.39
N ASP A 5 7.29 4.49 -8.33
CA ASP A 5 8.03 5.72 -8.62
C ASP A 5 8.14 5.91 -10.13
N TRP A 6 8.25 7.17 -10.57
CA TRP A 6 8.44 7.54 -11.96
C TRP A 6 9.83 8.09 -12.14
N PHE A 7 10.59 7.50 -13.06
CA PHE A 7 11.92 8.00 -13.42
C PHE A 7 11.96 8.35 -14.90
N GLN A 8 12.66 9.43 -15.22
CA GLN A 8 12.92 9.83 -16.59
C GLN A 8 14.18 9.13 -17.08
N SER A 9 14.05 8.25 -18.08
CA SER A 9 15.17 7.47 -18.60
C SER A 9 15.99 8.21 -19.67
N TYR A 10 15.51 9.35 -20.15
CA TYR A 10 16.10 10.10 -21.26
C TYR A 10 16.13 11.61 -20.96
N ASP A 11 17.28 12.26 -21.10
CA ASP A 11 17.47 13.66 -20.74
C ASP A 11 16.72 14.66 -21.65
N SER A 12 16.34 14.24 -22.87
CA SER A 12 15.82 15.14 -23.91
C SER A 12 14.41 14.83 -24.39
N THR A 13 13.69 13.92 -23.73
CA THR A 13 12.30 13.59 -24.07
C THR A 13 11.41 13.58 -22.82
N PHE A 14 10.16 14.00 -22.96
CA PHE A 14 9.14 13.83 -21.93
C PHE A 14 8.69 12.37 -21.93
N TYR A 15 9.54 11.50 -21.40
CA TYR A 15 9.28 10.07 -21.28
C TYR A 15 9.67 9.59 -19.89
N SER A 16 8.66 9.37 -19.06
CA SER A 16 8.82 8.77 -17.73
C SER A 16 8.42 7.30 -17.76
N ILE A 17 9.16 6.45 -17.07
CA ILE A 17 8.79 5.05 -16.83
C ILE A 17 8.38 4.92 -15.37
N GLY A 18 7.18 4.40 -15.13
CA GLY A 18 6.76 4.02 -13.78
C GLY A 18 7.28 2.62 -13.42
N VAL A 19 7.79 2.42 -12.22
CA VAL A 19 8.22 1.11 -11.71
C VAL A 19 7.49 0.80 -10.43
N ILE A 20 6.79 -0.34 -10.39
CA ILE A 20 6.27 -0.90 -9.15
C ILE A 20 7.31 -1.88 -8.63
N TYR A 21 7.79 -1.66 -7.43
CA TYR A 21 8.75 -2.54 -6.77
C TYR A 21 8.32 -2.84 -5.33
N ALA A 22 8.78 -3.96 -4.81
CA ALA A 22 8.51 -4.39 -3.44
C ALA A 22 9.81 -4.67 -2.69
N ALA A 23 9.78 -4.35 -1.40
CA ALA A 23 10.79 -4.72 -0.44
C ALA A 23 10.24 -5.75 0.55
N ILE A 24 11.04 -6.77 0.85
CA ILE A 24 10.73 -7.80 1.83
C ILE A 24 11.01 -7.23 3.22
N CYS A 25 9.96 -6.93 3.98
CA CYS A 25 10.11 -6.29 5.29
C CYS A 25 10.80 -7.19 6.34
N ASN A 26 10.82 -8.52 6.12
CA ASN A 26 11.50 -9.47 6.99
C ASN A 26 13.04 -9.37 6.93
N LEU A 27 13.59 -8.65 5.95
CA LEU A 27 15.03 -8.42 5.87
C LEU A 27 15.46 -7.29 6.81
N PRO A 28 16.67 -7.38 7.41
CA PRO A 28 17.30 -6.29 8.14
C PRO A 28 17.36 -5.01 7.33
N ARG A 29 17.17 -3.87 8.01
CA ARG A 29 17.00 -2.55 7.39
C ARG A 29 18.19 -2.15 6.49
N ASP A 30 19.40 -2.51 6.89
CA ASP A 30 20.66 -2.22 6.21
C ASP A 30 20.83 -2.97 4.88
N ILE A 31 20.10 -4.07 4.67
CA ILE A 31 20.13 -4.84 3.42
C ILE A 31 18.82 -4.79 2.62
N ARG A 32 17.71 -4.43 3.28
CA ARG A 32 16.34 -4.48 2.70
C ARG A 32 16.20 -3.72 1.38
N PHE A 33 16.86 -2.58 1.25
CA PHE A 33 16.74 -1.68 0.09
C PHE A 33 17.90 -1.80 -0.91
N LYS A 34 18.76 -2.81 -0.76
CA LYS A 34 19.79 -3.11 -1.76
C LYS A 34 19.14 -3.65 -3.03
N CYS A 35 19.75 -3.35 -4.17
CA CYS A 35 19.20 -3.71 -5.49
C CYS A 35 18.94 -5.22 -5.61
N GLU A 36 19.79 -6.08 -5.03
CA GLU A 36 19.61 -7.54 -5.06
C GLU A 36 18.39 -8.04 -4.25
N ASN A 37 17.85 -7.23 -3.33
CA ASN A 37 16.75 -7.60 -2.43
C ASN A 37 15.42 -6.92 -2.79
N LEU A 38 15.41 -6.09 -3.85
CA LEU A 38 14.20 -5.46 -4.36
C LEU A 38 13.54 -6.34 -5.43
N LEU A 39 12.23 -6.52 -5.31
CA LEU A 39 11.44 -7.26 -6.28
C LEU A 39 10.76 -6.27 -7.22
N VAL A 40 11.11 -6.29 -8.51
CA VAL A 40 10.38 -5.51 -9.52
C VAL A 40 9.09 -6.24 -9.85
N LEU A 41 7.94 -5.61 -9.54
CA LEU A 41 6.62 -6.19 -9.74
C LEU A 41 5.97 -5.77 -11.06
N GLY A 42 6.34 -4.61 -11.61
CA GLY A 42 5.77 -4.13 -12.85
C GLY A 42 6.45 -2.88 -13.39
N LEU A 43 6.35 -2.71 -14.72
CA LEU A 43 6.80 -1.53 -15.44
C LEU A 43 5.61 -0.88 -16.15
N LEU A 44 5.52 0.44 -16.08
CA LEU A 44 4.46 1.25 -16.67
C LEU A 44 5.09 2.11 -17.78
N PRO A 45 5.07 1.63 -19.04
CA PRO A 45 5.67 2.32 -20.17
C PRO A 45 4.65 3.31 -20.77
N GLU A 46 4.26 4.34 -20.02
CA GLU A 46 3.39 5.39 -20.57
C GLU A 46 4.20 6.69 -20.64
N PRO A 47 4.29 7.34 -21.82
CA PRO A 47 5.11 8.55 -22.00
C PRO A 47 4.70 9.69 -21.07
N ASN A 48 3.45 9.65 -20.62
CA ASN A 48 2.89 10.52 -19.59
C ASN A 48 2.36 9.67 -18.43
N GLU A 49 2.21 10.31 -17.27
CA GLU A 49 1.70 9.68 -16.07
C GLU A 49 0.35 8.97 -16.29
N VAL A 50 0.25 7.71 -15.84
CA VAL A 50 -0.90 6.85 -16.11
C VAL A 50 -2.20 7.46 -15.58
N SER A 51 -3.26 7.41 -16.39
CA SER A 51 -4.55 7.95 -15.97
C SER A 51 -5.07 7.21 -14.71
N LEU A 52 -5.79 7.94 -13.87
CA LEU A 52 -6.13 7.54 -12.50
C LEU A 52 -6.78 6.17 -12.35
N HIS A 53 -7.50 5.68 -13.36
CA HIS A 53 -8.14 4.35 -13.34
C HIS A 53 -7.36 3.29 -14.11
N LYS A 54 -6.52 3.68 -15.07
CA LYS A 54 -5.71 2.73 -15.82
C LYS A 54 -4.66 2.05 -14.94
N ILE A 55 -4.16 2.76 -13.91
CA ILE A 55 -3.21 2.21 -12.94
C ILE A 55 -3.73 0.93 -12.28
N ASN A 56 -5.05 0.82 -12.07
CA ASN A 56 -5.67 -0.39 -11.52
C ASN A 56 -5.45 -1.61 -12.42
N HIS A 57 -5.33 -1.47 -13.74
CA HIS A 57 -5.03 -2.60 -14.63
C HIS A 57 -3.62 -3.17 -14.38
N TYR A 58 -2.67 -2.34 -13.97
CA TYR A 58 -1.31 -2.77 -13.61
C TYR A 58 -1.25 -3.34 -12.19
N ILE A 59 -2.06 -2.81 -11.28
CA ILE A 59 -2.09 -3.25 -9.87
C ILE A 59 -2.91 -4.53 -9.69
N ALA A 60 -3.95 -4.76 -10.50
CA ALA A 60 -4.80 -5.94 -10.43
C ALA A 60 -4.04 -7.28 -10.40
N PRO A 61 -3.08 -7.58 -11.31
CA PRO A 61 -2.33 -8.83 -11.27
C PRO A 61 -1.50 -8.95 -9.98
N ILE A 62 -0.90 -7.85 -9.50
CA ILE A 62 -0.13 -7.84 -8.24
C ILE A 62 -1.05 -8.16 -7.06
N VAL A 63 -2.24 -7.57 -7.02
CA VAL A 63 -3.23 -7.83 -5.96
C VAL A 63 -3.72 -9.27 -6.00
N ASN A 64 -3.93 -9.85 -7.18
CA ASN A 64 -4.30 -11.27 -7.31
C ASN A 64 -3.25 -12.18 -6.64
N GLU A 65 -1.96 -11.95 -6.93
CA GLU A 65 -0.87 -12.72 -6.31
C GLU A 65 -0.79 -12.49 -4.80
N LEU A 66 -1.01 -11.25 -4.33
CA LEU A 66 -1.04 -10.94 -2.91
C LEU A 66 -2.21 -11.60 -2.18
N GLU A 67 -3.39 -11.69 -2.79
CA GLU A 67 -4.54 -12.42 -2.22
C GLU A 67 -4.23 -13.92 -2.08
N LEU A 68 -3.59 -14.52 -3.09
CA LEU A 68 -3.16 -15.92 -3.02
C LEU A 68 -2.13 -16.12 -1.90
N LEU A 69 -1.11 -15.25 -1.83
CA LEU A 69 -0.09 -15.29 -0.78
C LEU A 69 -0.68 -15.06 0.61
N TRP A 70 -1.72 -14.26 0.76
CA TRP A 70 -2.40 -14.08 2.03
C TRP A 70 -3.15 -15.34 2.47
N SER A 71 -3.74 -16.07 1.51
CA SER A 71 -4.46 -17.33 1.74
C SER A 71 -3.58 -18.55 2.02
N GLU A 72 -2.25 -18.37 2.10
CA GLU A 72 -1.22 -19.40 2.22
C GLU A 72 -0.92 -20.15 0.92
N ILE A 73 0.36 -20.18 0.55
CA ILE A 73 0.86 -20.93 -0.60
C ILE A 73 1.92 -21.92 -0.11
N THR A 74 1.87 -23.14 -0.61
CA THR A 74 2.94 -24.11 -0.40
C THR A 74 4.06 -23.88 -1.42
N LEU A 75 5.20 -23.40 -0.94
CA LEU A 75 6.43 -23.48 -1.73
C LEU A 75 6.90 -24.93 -1.74
N ASN A 76 7.18 -25.43 -2.94
CA ASN A 76 7.82 -26.73 -3.12
C ASN A 76 9.24 -26.74 -2.53
N ARG A 77 9.89 -27.90 -2.63
CA ARG A 77 11.28 -28.14 -2.21
C ARG A 77 12.21 -26.98 -2.61
N THR A 78 12.74 -26.29 -1.60
CA THR A 78 13.83 -25.31 -1.77
C THR A 78 15.15 -25.95 -1.35
N PHE A 79 16.27 -25.26 -1.59
CA PHE A 79 17.60 -25.72 -1.18
C PHE A 79 17.66 -26.00 0.33
N GLU A 80 17.11 -25.09 1.14
CA GLU A 80 17.10 -25.20 2.60
C GLU A 80 15.91 -26.00 3.16
N CYS A 81 14.79 -26.09 2.43
CA CYS A 81 13.58 -26.78 2.88
C CYS A 81 13.20 -27.88 1.89
N GLN A 82 13.75 -29.09 2.10
CA GLN A 82 13.52 -30.21 1.19
C GLN A 82 12.06 -30.69 1.13
N ASN A 83 11.32 -30.49 2.22
CA ASN A 83 9.91 -30.88 2.33
C ASN A 83 8.95 -29.77 1.83
N GLY A 84 9.49 -28.69 1.27
CA GLY A 84 8.72 -27.48 0.99
C GLY A 84 8.39 -26.71 2.27
N LYS A 85 7.70 -25.58 2.11
CA LYS A 85 7.28 -24.72 3.22
C LYS A 85 6.04 -23.94 2.84
N ASN A 86 5.07 -23.88 3.74
CA ASN A 86 3.97 -22.96 3.58
C ASN A 86 4.39 -21.54 3.92
N ILE A 87 4.04 -20.63 3.03
CA ILE A 87 4.32 -19.21 3.18
C ILE A 87 3.03 -18.42 3.15
N ARG A 88 3.02 -17.32 3.91
CA ARG A 88 2.03 -16.27 3.81
C ARG A 88 2.75 -14.94 3.60
N ALA A 89 2.18 -14.07 2.79
CA ALA A 89 2.67 -12.71 2.64
C ALA A 89 1.57 -11.69 2.88
N ALA A 90 1.95 -10.53 3.42
CA ALA A 90 1.05 -9.43 3.73
C ALA A 90 1.62 -8.13 3.18
N LEU A 91 0.76 -7.25 2.66
CA LEU A 91 1.17 -5.93 2.21
C LEU A 91 1.18 -4.95 3.38
N VAL A 92 2.30 -4.88 4.10
CA VAL A 92 2.38 -4.05 5.30
C VAL A 92 2.37 -2.55 5.01
N LEU A 93 2.88 -2.10 3.86
CA LEU A 93 3.05 -0.67 3.59
C LEU A 93 3.08 -0.37 2.09
N ILE A 94 2.48 0.76 1.71
CA ILE A 94 2.68 1.42 0.42
C ILE A 94 3.46 2.71 0.67
N SER A 95 4.75 2.70 0.35
CA SER A 95 5.63 3.84 0.55
C SER A 95 5.82 4.53 -0.78
N CYS A 96 5.05 5.57 -1.09
CA CYS A 96 5.18 6.35 -2.31
C CYS A 96 5.08 7.85 -1.99
N ASP A 97 5.44 8.70 -2.93
CA ASP A 97 5.18 10.13 -2.80
C ASP A 97 3.65 10.45 -2.70
N ILE A 98 3.35 11.70 -2.35
CA ILE A 98 1.97 12.17 -2.07
C ILE A 98 1.06 12.16 -3.31
N PRO A 99 1.53 12.43 -4.53
CA PRO A 99 0.72 12.20 -5.72
C PRO A 99 0.46 10.71 -5.97
N THR A 100 1.49 9.86 -5.86
CA THR A 100 1.42 8.46 -6.26
C THR A 100 0.54 7.62 -5.37
N ALA A 101 0.74 7.64 -4.05
CA ALA A 101 -0.08 6.82 -3.17
C ALA A 101 -1.57 7.25 -3.19
N GLN A 102 -1.91 8.50 -3.53
CA GLN A 102 -3.30 8.91 -3.79
C GLN A 102 -3.82 8.20 -5.03
N LYS A 103 -2.96 8.06 -6.04
CA LYS A 103 -3.34 7.36 -7.25
C LYS A 103 -3.59 5.89 -7.04
N ILE A 104 -2.68 5.22 -6.34
CA ILE A 104 -2.78 3.78 -6.13
C ILE A 104 -3.84 3.47 -5.08
N CYS A 105 -3.93 4.22 -3.98
CA CYS A 105 -4.89 3.96 -2.91
C CYS A 105 -6.30 4.51 -3.20
N GLY A 106 -6.47 5.32 -4.25
CA GLY A 106 -7.78 5.81 -4.66
C GLY A 106 -8.29 7.07 -3.92
N HIS A 107 -7.37 7.86 -3.38
CA HIS A 107 -7.68 9.14 -2.72
C HIS A 107 -7.43 10.33 -3.65
N ILE A 108 -7.94 11.51 -3.28
CA ILE A 108 -7.87 12.73 -4.10
C ILE A 108 -7.37 13.91 -3.25
N SER A 109 -6.19 14.46 -3.61
CA SER A 109 -5.47 15.51 -2.86
C SER A 109 -6.27 16.78 -2.61
N ALA A 110 -7.00 17.26 -3.62
CA ALA A 110 -7.66 18.57 -3.56
C ALA A 110 -8.75 18.65 -2.49
N LEU A 111 -9.27 17.50 -2.04
CA LEU A 111 -10.42 17.44 -1.14
C LEU A 111 -10.10 16.82 0.21
N VAL A 112 -9.06 15.99 0.33
CA VAL A 112 -8.75 15.23 1.56
C VAL A 112 -7.25 15.16 1.73
N SER A 113 -6.73 15.88 2.73
CA SER A 113 -5.29 16.02 2.98
C SER A 113 -4.66 14.78 3.60
N CYS A 114 -5.45 13.98 4.34
CA CYS A 114 -4.99 12.76 4.99
C CYS A 114 -6.05 11.66 4.87
N HIS A 115 -5.62 10.42 4.57
CA HIS A 115 -6.54 9.29 4.41
C HIS A 115 -7.18 8.84 5.74
N ARG A 116 -6.56 9.18 6.88
CA ARG A 116 -7.05 8.85 8.22
C ARG A 116 -8.02 9.90 8.75
N CYS A 117 -7.96 11.15 8.28
CA CYS A 117 -8.84 12.20 8.75
C CYS A 117 -9.83 12.65 7.66
N MET A 118 -11.05 12.98 8.07
CA MET A 118 -12.08 13.50 7.16
C MET A 118 -11.90 14.99 6.82
N LYS A 119 -10.79 15.61 7.24
CA LYS A 119 -10.56 17.03 7.06
C LYS A 119 -10.31 17.35 5.59
N ARG A 120 -11.12 18.29 5.08
CA ARG A 120 -10.97 18.84 3.74
C ARG A 120 -10.08 20.08 3.77
N ALA A 121 -9.30 20.28 2.71
CA ALA A 121 -8.61 21.55 2.52
C ALA A 121 -9.64 22.68 2.38
N ASN A 122 -9.43 23.81 3.04
CA ASN A 122 -10.31 24.95 2.81
C ASN A 122 -10.05 25.49 1.40
N TYR A 123 -11.08 26.08 0.81
CA TYR A 123 -10.98 26.70 -0.50
C TYR A 123 -11.25 28.19 -0.35
N GLU A 124 -10.18 28.98 -0.31
CA GLU A 124 -10.20 30.43 -0.15
C GLU A 124 -9.32 31.04 -1.25
N ASP A 125 -9.70 32.19 -1.80
CA ASP A 125 -8.94 32.90 -2.85
C ASP A 125 -8.52 32.03 -4.06
N HIS A 126 -9.43 31.15 -4.51
CA HIS A 126 -9.17 30.18 -5.58
C HIS A 126 -8.01 29.21 -5.34
N GLN A 127 -7.55 29.08 -4.09
CA GLN A 127 -6.49 28.17 -3.70
C GLN A 127 -6.93 27.25 -2.55
N HIS A 128 -6.38 26.04 -2.55
CA HIS A 128 -6.53 25.15 -1.41
C HIS A 128 -5.58 25.59 -0.31
N ASN A 129 -6.12 25.93 0.86
CA ASN A 129 -5.32 26.23 2.04
C ASN A 129 -5.44 25.09 3.07
N PHE A 130 -4.35 24.88 3.81
CA PHE A 130 -4.24 23.86 4.86
C PHE A 130 -4.16 24.48 6.25
N ALA A 131 -4.61 25.73 6.40
CA ALA A 131 -4.64 26.45 7.68
C ALA A 131 -5.69 25.87 8.64
N GLY A 132 -5.61 26.24 9.93
CA GLY A 132 -6.56 25.78 10.95
C GLY A 132 -6.33 24.34 11.41
N MET A 133 -5.07 23.86 11.39
CA MET A 133 -4.66 22.53 11.91
C MET A 133 -4.50 22.50 13.44
N GLU A 134 -4.79 23.61 14.11
CA GLU A 134 -4.47 23.85 15.53
C GLU A 134 -5.22 22.89 16.48
N ASP A 135 -6.48 22.55 16.17
CA ASP A 135 -7.31 21.72 17.05
C ASP A 135 -7.42 20.25 16.60
N MET A 136 -6.30 19.51 16.64
CA MET A 136 -6.22 18.11 16.17
C MET A 136 -7.34 17.20 16.69
N GLU A 137 -7.70 17.32 17.97
CA GLU A 137 -8.73 16.50 18.61
C GLU A 137 -10.12 16.66 17.97
N ASN A 138 -10.43 17.84 17.42
CA ASN A 138 -11.73 18.14 16.83
C ASN A 138 -11.82 17.70 15.36
N TRP A 139 -10.70 17.68 14.63
CA TRP A 139 -10.70 17.36 13.19
C TRP A 139 -10.11 15.99 12.84
N PHE A 140 -9.37 15.35 13.75
CA PHE A 140 -8.80 14.01 13.55
C PHE A 140 -9.86 12.92 13.81
N ILE A 141 -10.87 12.88 12.94
CA ILE A 141 -11.86 11.80 12.94
C ILE A 141 -11.31 10.66 12.11
N THR A 142 -11.08 9.51 12.74
CA THR A 142 -10.57 8.32 12.06
C THR A 142 -11.57 7.86 10.99
N CYS A 143 -11.12 7.78 9.74
CA CYS A 143 -11.92 7.34 8.62
C CYS A 143 -12.31 5.85 8.78
N ASP A 144 -13.60 5.52 8.69
CA ASP A 144 -14.07 4.13 8.73
C ASP A 144 -13.66 3.41 7.43
N SER A 145 -12.80 2.40 7.57
CA SER A 145 -12.36 1.55 6.46
C SER A 145 -13.52 0.87 5.72
N THR A 146 -14.61 0.56 6.42
CA THR A 146 -15.81 -0.08 5.85
C THR A 146 -16.56 0.93 4.97
N GLU A 147 -16.80 2.13 5.49
CA GLU A 147 -17.39 3.22 4.72
C GLU A 147 -16.54 3.59 3.50
N HIS A 148 -15.22 3.69 3.67
CA HIS A 148 -14.30 3.98 2.57
C HIS A 148 -14.44 2.94 1.45
N ARG A 149 -14.42 1.64 1.79
CA ARG A 149 -14.60 0.55 0.83
C ARG A 149 -15.97 0.58 0.17
N ARG A 150 -17.04 0.87 0.92
CA ARG A 150 -18.41 1.03 0.39
C ARG A 150 -18.49 2.17 -0.62
N ASN A 151 -17.89 3.32 -0.30
CA ASN A 151 -17.85 4.48 -1.21
C ASN A 151 -17.03 4.17 -2.46
N ALA A 152 -15.89 3.49 -2.34
CA ALA A 152 -15.07 3.07 -3.48
C ALA A 152 -15.81 2.07 -4.41
N LEU A 153 -16.58 1.14 -3.84
CA LEU A 153 -17.43 0.22 -4.61
C LEU A 153 -18.57 0.96 -5.32
N ALA A 154 -19.23 1.91 -4.64
CA ALA A 154 -20.27 2.74 -5.24
C ALA A 154 -19.71 3.55 -6.42
N TRP A 155 -18.50 4.11 -6.27
CA TRP A 155 -17.78 4.77 -7.35
C TRP A 155 -17.51 3.83 -8.54
N ARG A 156 -17.12 2.58 -8.28
CA ARG A 156 -16.85 1.57 -9.33
C ARG A 156 -18.11 1.26 -10.14
N SER A 157 -19.25 1.20 -9.46
CA SER A 157 -20.57 0.93 -10.05
C SER A 157 -21.18 2.11 -10.81
N CYS A 158 -20.57 3.30 -10.79
CA CYS A 158 -21.02 4.42 -11.61
C CYS A 158 -20.89 4.10 -13.10
N ASN A 159 -21.98 4.30 -13.85
CA ASN A 159 -22.10 3.93 -15.26
C ASN A 159 -21.54 4.97 -16.25
N SER A 160 -21.15 6.16 -15.77
CA SER A 160 -20.63 7.23 -16.62
C SER A 160 -19.44 7.94 -16.00
N THR A 161 -18.55 8.45 -16.86
CA THR A 161 -17.42 9.29 -16.45
C THR A 161 -17.87 10.50 -15.66
N ASN A 162 -19.01 11.11 -16.02
CA ASN A 162 -19.55 12.26 -15.31
C ASN A 162 -20.02 11.90 -13.90
N SER A 163 -20.73 10.78 -13.75
CA SER A 163 -21.16 10.27 -12.44
C SER A 163 -19.95 9.97 -11.54
N ARG A 164 -18.89 9.37 -12.09
CA ARG A 164 -17.63 9.12 -11.38
C ARG A 164 -16.95 10.40 -10.91
N LYS A 165 -16.93 11.45 -11.75
CA LYS A 165 -16.37 12.77 -11.40
C LYS A 165 -17.16 13.43 -10.28
N ASN A 166 -18.49 13.41 -10.37
CA ASN A 166 -19.38 13.97 -9.34
C ASN A 166 -19.22 13.23 -8.01
N PHE A 167 -19.16 11.89 -8.05
CA PHE A 167 -18.95 11.08 -6.84
C PHE A 167 -17.61 11.40 -6.18
N VAL A 168 -16.56 11.55 -6.99
CA VAL A 168 -15.24 11.98 -6.55
C VAL A 168 -15.27 13.35 -5.88
N SER A 169 -15.98 14.34 -6.45
CA SER A 169 -16.10 15.66 -5.84
C SER A 169 -16.86 15.64 -4.50
N GLU A 170 -17.83 14.74 -4.37
CA GLU A 170 -18.66 14.66 -3.18
C GLU A 170 -17.97 13.85 -2.06
N LYS A 171 -17.42 12.67 -2.39
CA LYS A 171 -16.89 11.70 -1.42
C LYS A 171 -15.37 11.67 -1.32
N GLY A 172 -14.64 12.20 -2.30
CA GLY A 172 -13.17 12.22 -2.31
C GLY A 172 -12.49 10.86 -2.53
N VAL A 173 -13.25 9.84 -2.95
CA VAL A 173 -12.80 8.43 -3.05
C VAL A 173 -13.09 7.88 -4.44
N ARG A 174 -12.20 6.99 -4.92
CA ARG A 174 -12.39 6.17 -6.11
C ARG A 174 -11.97 4.72 -5.84
N TRP A 175 -12.29 3.82 -6.76
CA TRP A 175 -11.85 2.43 -6.66
C TRP A 175 -10.34 2.27 -6.84
N SER A 176 -9.75 1.48 -5.95
CA SER A 176 -8.40 0.94 -6.05
C SER A 176 -8.48 -0.58 -5.93
N GLU A 177 -7.69 -1.28 -6.75
CA GLU A 177 -7.55 -2.74 -6.62
C GLU A 177 -7.01 -3.16 -5.25
N LEU A 178 -6.23 -2.31 -4.58
CA LEU A 178 -5.71 -2.60 -3.23
C LEU A 178 -6.82 -2.79 -2.19
N LEU A 179 -8.01 -2.19 -2.41
CA LEU A 179 -9.16 -2.34 -1.51
C LEU A 179 -9.78 -3.74 -1.54
N ARG A 180 -9.31 -4.62 -2.43
CA ARG A 180 -9.66 -6.05 -2.40
C ARG A 180 -8.95 -6.78 -1.27
N LEU A 181 -7.73 -6.35 -0.93
CA LEU A 181 -6.96 -6.94 0.16
C LEU A 181 -7.70 -6.76 1.50
N PRO A 182 -7.61 -7.74 2.41
CA PRO A 182 -8.18 -7.63 3.74
C PRO A 182 -7.65 -6.42 4.51
N SER A 183 -8.49 -5.75 5.30
CA SER A 183 -8.10 -4.54 6.06
C SER A 183 -6.96 -4.79 7.07
N ASN A 184 -6.81 -6.03 7.54
CA ASN A 184 -5.70 -6.45 8.40
C ASN A 184 -4.42 -6.84 7.62
N ALA A 185 -4.52 -6.99 6.30
CA ALA A 185 -3.41 -7.29 5.40
C ALA A 185 -2.82 -6.04 4.75
N LEU A 186 -3.37 -4.86 5.04
CA LEU A 186 -2.99 -3.57 4.44
C LEU A 186 -2.92 -2.48 5.52
N LEU A 187 -1.71 -2.05 5.89
CA LEU A 187 -1.51 -0.78 6.58
C LEU A 187 -1.05 0.25 5.55
N ILE A 188 -1.86 1.28 5.32
CA ILE A 188 -1.46 2.42 4.48
C ILE A 188 -0.88 3.46 5.43
N PHE A 189 0.45 3.57 5.53
CA PHE A 189 1.06 4.74 6.15
C PHE A 189 1.42 5.75 5.07
N ARG A 190 1.18 7.03 5.38
CA ARG A 190 1.75 8.15 4.66
C ARG A 190 2.46 9.07 5.62
N ASN A 191 3.59 9.58 5.14
CA ASN A 191 4.47 10.58 5.74
C ASN A 191 3.76 11.93 6.05
N CYS A 192 2.71 11.93 6.88
CA CYS A 192 2.27 13.17 7.55
C CYS A 192 2.91 13.35 8.92
N GLU A 193 3.57 12.33 9.45
CA GLU A 193 4.63 12.41 10.45
C GLU A 193 5.49 11.16 10.25
N VAL A 194 6.79 11.29 10.45
CA VAL A 194 7.68 10.14 10.55
C VAL A 194 7.34 9.45 11.86
N ASP A 195 6.30 8.60 11.86
CA ASP A 195 6.17 7.57 12.88
C ASP A 195 7.42 6.69 12.68
N ASN A 196 8.33 6.74 13.66
CA ASN A 196 9.55 5.94 13.65
C ASN A 196 9.18 4.47 13.36
N GLU A 197 9.95 3.82 12.49
CA GLU A 197 9.79 2.40 12.13
C GLU A 197 9.73 1.47 13.37
N GLU A 198 10.22 1.94 14.53
CA GLU A 198 10.14 1.30 15.85
C GLU A 198 8.71 1.10 16.37
N ASP A 199 7.74 1.93 15.98
CA ASP A 199 6.35 1.81 16.40
C ASP A 199 5.62 0.63 15.73
N LEU A 200 6.16 0.09 14.63
CA LEU A 200 5.62 -1.09 13.96
C LEU A 200 5.92 -2.39 14.73
N ASP A 201 7.04 -2.44 15.45
CA ASP A 201 7.39 -3.56 16.33
C ASP A 201 6.52 -3.55 17.60
N GLN A 202 6.10 -2.37 18.08
CA GLN A 202 5.31 -2.22 19.31
C GLN A 202 3.81 -2.49 19.13
N ARG A 203 3.25 -2.32 17.92
CA ARG A 203 1.81 -2.52 17.64
C ARG A 203 1.38 -4.00 17.51
N GLY A 204 2.26 -4.95 17.81
CA GLY A 204 1.89 -6.37 17.96
C GLY A 204 1.48 -7.09 16.67
N CYS A 205 1.75 -6.53 15.49
CA CYS A 205 1.56 -7.24 14.20
C CYS A 205 2.63 -8.31 13.94
N PHE A 206 3.71 -8.28 14.71
CA PHE A 206 4.73 -9.32 14.78
C PHE A 206 4.71 -9.93 16.18
N ASN A 207 4.48 -11.25 16.28
CA ASN A 207 4.74 -11.98 17.51
C ASN A 207 6.04 -12.80 17.34
N PRO A 208 7.22 -12.22 17.64
CA PRO A 208 8.51 -12.90 17.53
C PRO A 208 8.68 -14.05 18.54
N GLU A 209 7.79 -14.20 19.52
CA GLU A 209 7.85 -15.33 20.46
C GLU A 209 7.31 -16.62 19.84
N ARG A 210 6.35 -16.52 18.90
CA ARG A 210 5.77 -17.70 18.22
C ARG A 210 6.76 -18.37 17.27
N SER A 211 7.63 -17.60 16.62
CA SER A 211 8.72 -18.15 15.79
C SER A 211 9.84 -18.77 16.62
N LYS A 212 10.08 -18.28 17.84
CA LYS A 212 11.07 -18.84 18.78
C LYS A 212 10.58 -20.11 19.48
N GLU A 213 9.28 -20.26 19.72
CA GLU A 213 8.70 -21.51 20.25
C GLU A 213 8.76 -22.66 19.23
N ASP A 214 8.50 -22.40 17.95
CA ASP A 214 8.63 -23.42 16.90
C ASP A 214 10.09 -23.82 16.65
N SER A 215 11.02 -22.88 16.83
CA SER A 215 12.47 -23.15 16.76
C SER A 215 12.95 -24.03 17.92
N ARG A 216 12.49 -23.76 19.15
CA ARG A 216 12.84 -24.56 20.34
C ARG A 216 12.18 -25.94 20.36
N LYS A 217 10.97 -26.08 19.82
CA LYS A 217 10.33 -27.40 19.65
C LYS A 217 11.09 -28.28 18.67
N ASN A 218 11.64 -27.72 17.59
CA ASN A 218 12.44 -28.48 16.62
C ASN A 218 13.80 -28.94 17.17
N GLU A 219 14.45 -28.18 18.06
CA GLU A 219 15.68 -28.61 18.74
C GLU A 219 15.44 -29.72 19.77
N SER A 220 14.28 -29.73 20.43
CA SER A 220 13.93 -30.79 21.39
C SER A 220 13.61 -32.14 20.73
N ILE A 221 13.19 -32.14 19.47
CA ILE A 221 12.85 -33.36 18.71
C ILE A 221 14.11 -33.99 18.09
N GLN A 222 15.17 -33.22 17.86
CA GLN A 222 16.45 -33.73 17.33
C GLN A 222 17.36 -34.37 18.39
N ASN A 223 17.05 -34.25 19.69
CA ASN A 223 17.86 -34.83 20.78
C ASN A 223 17.25 -36.10 21.42
N THR A 224 16.15 -36.62 20.87
CA THR A 224 15.58 -37.93 21.25
C THR A 224 15.20 -38.70 19.99
N GLY A 225 16.18 -39.38 19.40
CA GLY A 225 16.02 -40.23 18.22
C GLY A 225 17.35 -40.78 17.75
#